data_AF-A0A0T2MSM1-F1
#
_entry.id   AF-A0A0T2MSM1-F1
#
_cell.length_a   1.000
_cell.length_b   1.000
_cell.length_c   1.000
_cell.angle_alpha   90.00
_cell.angle_beta   90.00
_cell.angle_gamma   90.00
#
_symmetry.space_group_name_H-M   'P 1'
#
loop_
_entity.id
_entity.type
_entity.pdbx_description
1 polymer ?
#
loop_
_entity_poly.entity_id
_entity_poly.type
_entity_poly.pdbx_seq_one_letter_code
_entity_poly.pdbx_strand_id
1 'polypeptide(L)'
;MIRPLAVFAALALTLGTAAAQEAAPAAAPEIVIDPAASLNTTPKQANMLTGFYATLAVIEICAVTIEPDVTAGMDADRKRLETALGMDPAMAATAYDQVKADVEKTTPDCADGSADRRGVDAVTAIYTAPAPAAPAAPPAGTVTTQTPAQ
;
A
#
# COMPACT_ATOMS: atom_id res chain seq x y z
N MET A 1 29.24 60.70 -9.71
CA MET A 1 30.50 60.40 -9.00
C MET A 1 30.14 59.47 -7.85
N ILE A 2 30.66 58.27 -7.60
CA ILE A 2 31.67 57.37 -8.16
C ILE A 2 31.19 55.95 -7.77
N ARG A 3 31.27 54.99 -8.69
CA ARG A 3 31.03 53.55 -8.46
C ARG A 3 32.21 52.95 -7.66
N PRO A 4 32.00 51.98 -6.76
CA PRO A 4 33.05 51.03 -6.44
C PRO A 4 32.86 49.76 -7.29
N LEU A 5 33.76 49.61 -8.26
CA LEU A 5 34.05 48.35 -8.95
C LEU A 5 34.97 47.49 -8.08
N ALA A 6 34.76 46.18 -8.19
CA ALA A 6 35.75 45.11 -8.10
C ALA A 6 36.46 44.85 -6.76
N VAL A 7 36.14 43.70 -6.14
CA VAL A 7 37.18 42.72 -5.73
C VAL A 7 36.62 41.31 -5.97
N PHE A 8 36.97 40.76 -7.13
CA PHE A 8 36.99 39.32 -7.40
C PHE A 8 38.44 38.90 -7.14
N ALA A 9 38.72 38.18 -6.04
CA ALA A 9 39.89 37.30 -5.85
C ALA A 9 40.07 36.96 -4.36
N ALA A 10 39.63 35.77 -3.95
CA ALA A 10 40.31 34.91 -2.98
C ALA A 10 39.57 33.57 -2.93
N LEU A 11 39.62 32.86 -4.06
CA LEU A 11 39.47 31.41 -4.07
C LEU A 11 40.73 30.82 -3.42
N ALA A 12 40.56 29.76 -2.63
CA ALA A 12 41.61 28.97 -1.97
C ALA A 12 42.20 29.67 -0.72
N LEU A 13 41.94 29.22 0.51
CA LEU A 13 42.65 28.07 1.08
C LEU A 13 42.12 27.66 2.49
N THR A 14 40.84 27.85 2.80
CA THR A 14 40.27 27.20 4.00
C THR A 14 39.90 25.77 3.63
N LEU A 15 40.91 24.91 3.45
CA LEU A 15 40.78 23.46 3.57
C LEU A 15 40.40 23.15 5.03
N GLY A 16 39.15 23.46 5.39
CA GLY A 16 38.48 22.76 6.46
C GLY A 16 38.18 21.38 5.93
N THR A 17 38.90 20.38 6.42
CA THR A 17 38.62 18.97 6.23
C THR A 17 37.16 18.71 6.62
N ALA A 18 36.26 18.76 5.64
CA ALA A 18 34.94 18.21 5.78
C ALA A 18 35.16 16.71 6.02
N ALA A 19 35.10 16.32 7.29
CA ALA A 19 34.89 14.93 7.63
C ALA A 19 33.59 14.54 6.93
N ALA A 20 33.71 13.78 5.85
CA ALA A 20 32.63 12.99 5.33
C ALA A 20 32.20 12.08 6.49
N GLN A 21 31.20 12.52 7.25
CA GLN A 21 30.40 11.61 8.04
C GLN A 21 29.70 10.76 6.99
N GLU A 22 30.32 9.63 6.67
CA GLU A 22 29.67 8.48 6.09
C GLU A 22 28.48 8.18 7.01
N ALA A 23 27.34 8.80 6.72
CA ALA A 23 26.09 8.46 7.34
C ALA A 23 25.79 7.05 6.85
N ALA A 24 26.24 6.07 7.64
CA ALA A 24 25.84 4.69 7.49
C ALA A 24 24.32 4.70 7.30
N PRO A 25 23.79 4.03 6.26
CA PRO A 25 22.35 3.98 6.06
C PRO A 25 21.73 3.48 7.36
N ALA A 26 20.84 4.28 7.95
CA ALA A 26 20.00 3.82 9.04
C ALA A 26 19.37 2.52 8.56
N ALA A 27 19.61 1.43 9.29
CA ALA A 27 19.07 0.13 8.97
C ALA A 27 17.57 0.31 8.72
N ALA A 28 17.14 0.11 7.48
CA ALA A 28 15.73 0.11 7.15
C ALA A 28 15.08 -0.89 8.11
N PRO A 29 14.01 -0.51 8.83
CA PRO A 29 13.33 -1.47 9.69
C PRO A 29 12.97 -2.67 8.82
N GLU A 30 13.42 -3.83 9.21
CA GLU A 30 13.08 -5.08 8.54
C GLU A 30 11.58 -5.27 8.73
N ILE A 31 10.80 -4.89 7.72
CA ILE A 31 9.35 -5.04 7.72
C ILE A 31 9.07 -6.53 7.55
N VAL A 32 9.03 -7.25 8.67
CA VAL A 32 8.56 -8.63 8.71
C VAL A 32 7.05 -8.59 8.56
N ILE A 33 6.57 -8.86 7.34
CA ILE A 33 5.15 -9.06 7.09
C ILE A 33 4.80 -10.46 7.60
N ASP A 34 4.16 -10.53 8.75
CA ASP A 34 3.56 -11.76 9.25
C ASP A 34 2.12 -11.86 8.71
N PRO A 35 1.84 -12.73 7.72
CA PRO A 35 0.49 -12.92 7.18
C PRO A 35 -0.48 -13.57 8.18
N ALA A 36 0.01 -14.11 9.30
CA ALA A 36 -0.79 -14.66 10.39
C ALA A 36 -0.96 -13.67 11.56
N ALA A 37 -0.28 -12.52 11.54
CA ALA A 37 -0.50 -11.48 12.53
C ALA A 37 -1.92 -10.95 12.38
N SER A 38 -2.73 -11.14 13.42
CA SER A 38 -4.01 -10.46 13.54
C SER A 38 -3.75 -8.97 13.39
N LEU A 39 -4.14 -8.42 12.24
CA LEU A 39 -4.12 -6.98 12.03
C LEU A 39 -4.93 -6.41 13.21
N ASN A 40 -4.28 -5.64 14.10
CA ASN A 40 -5.00 -4.93 15.16
C ASN A 40 -6.10 -4.11 14.49
N THR A 41 -7.36 -4.22 14.96
CA THR A 41 -8.58 -3.55 14.47
C THR A 41 -8.46 -2.03 14.56
N THR A 42 -7.53 -1.49 13.80
CA THR A 42 -7.10 -0.10 13.79
C THR A 42 -8.00 0.68 12.85
N PRO A 43 -8.08 2.01 12.98
CA PRO A 43 -8.78 2.88 12.03
C PRO A 43 -8.38 2.60 10.57
N LYS A 44 -7.16 2.10 10.34
CA LYS A 44 -6.66 1.69 9.04
C LYS A 44 -7.50 0.56 8.40
N GLN A 45 -7.90 -0.46 9.15
CA GLN A 45 -8.70 -1.56 8.60
C GLN A 45 -10.13 -1.13 8.27
N ALA A 46 -10.74 -0.33 9.14
CA ALA A 46 -12.06 0.24 8.88
C ALA A 46 -12.04 1.09 7.60
N ASN A 47 -11.02 1.95 7.43
CA ASN A 47 -10.83 2.73 6.21
C ASN A 47 -10.59 1.86 4.97
N MET A 48 -9.87 0.75 5.12
CA MET A 48 -9.68 -0.20 4.01
C MET A 48 -10.99 -0.88 3.62
N LEU A 49 -11.81 -1.32 4.58
CA LEU A 49 -13.12 -1.92 4.29
C LEU A 49 -14.05 -0.91 3.61
N THR A 50 -14.11 0.33 4.12
CA THR A 50 -14.90 1.40 3.49
C THR A 50 -14.44 1.68 2.06
N GLY A 51 -13.13 1.76 1.81
CA GLY A 51 -12.59 1.91 0.46
C GLY A 51 -12.94 0.72 -0.45
N PHE A 52 -12.90 -0.50 0.10
CA PHE A 52 -13.26 -1.71 -0.62
C PHE A 52 -14.75 -1.74 -0.99
N TYR A 53 -15.63 -1.37 -0.06
CA TYR A 53 -17.06 -1.21 -0.32
C TYR A 53 -17.34 -0.13 -1.36
N ALA A 54 -16.59 0.97 -1.35
CA ALA A 54 -16.74 2.00 -2.36
C ALA A 54 -16.40 1.46 -3.76
N THR A 55 -15.33 0.68 -3.91
CA THR A 55 -15.01 0.03 -5.19
C THR A 55 -16.10 -0.94 -5.64
N LEU A 56 -16.60 -1.79 -4.73
CA LEU A 56 -17.72 -2.69 -5.03
C LEU A 56 -18.98 -1.92 -5.43
N ALA A 57 -19.26 -0.80 -4.77
CA ALA A 57 -20.39 0.06 -5.10
C ALA A 57 -20.24 0.66 -6.51
N VAL A 58 -19.05 1.15 -6.89
CA VAL A 58 -18.80 1.65 -8.26
C VAL A 58 -18.98 0.53 -9.29
N ILE A 59 -18.50 -0.69 -9.01
CA ILE A 59 -18.71 -1.85 -9.88
C ILE A 59 -20.21 -2.11 -10.09
N GLU A 60 -21.00 -2.08 -9.02
CA GLU A 60 -22.46 -2.30 -9.08
C GLU A 60 -23.18 -1.17 -9.81
N ILE A 61 -22.91 0.10 -9.42
CA ILE A 61 -23.56 1.29 -10.00
C ILE A 61 -23.24 1.42 -11.49
N CYS A 62 -21.98 1.21 -11.88
CA CYS A 62 -21.55 1.31 -13.27
C CYS A 62 -21.73 0.01 -14.06
N ALA A 63 -22.33 -1.03 -13.46
CA ALA A 63 -22.54 -2.35 -14.06
C ALA A 63 -21.28 -2.92 -14.73
N VAL A 64 -20.13 -2.76 -14.06
CA VAL A 64 -18.85 -3.22 -14.60
C VAL A 64 -18.83 -4.74 -14.62
N THR A 65 -18.54 -5.32 -15.78
CA THR A 65 -18.38 -6.77 -15.90
C THR A 65 -17.00 -7.17 -15.41
N ILE A 66 -16.96 -8.06 -14.43
CA ILE A 66 -15.75 -8.55 -13.77
C ILE A 66 -15.67 -10.05 -14.01
N GLU A 67 -14.46 -10.58 -14.21
CA GLU A 67 -14.27 -12.03 -14.36
C GLU A 67 -14.65 -12.78 -13.07
N PRO A 68 -15.27 -13.98 -13.15
CA PRO A 68 -15.75 -14.70 -11.98
C PRO A 68 -14.68 -14.99 -10.92
N ASP A 69 -13.45 -15.29 -11.34
CA ASP A 69 -12.33 -15.57 -10.43
C ASP A 69 -11.92 -14.32 -9.65
N VAL A 70 -11.97 -13.14 -10.29
CA VAL A 70 -11.73 -11.85 -9.63
C VAL A 70 -12.84 -11.56 -8.63
N THR A 71 -14.10 -11.76 -9.01
CA THR A 71 -15.24 -11.59 -8.09
C THR A 71 -15.11 -12.51 -6.87
N ALA A 72 -14.72 -13.77 -7.06
CA ALA A 72 -14.51 -14.70 -5.97
C ALA A 72 -13.37 -14.27 -5.03
N GLY A 73 -12.26 -13.78 -5.58
CA GLY A 73 -11.14 -13.23 -4.80
C GLY A 73 -11.54 -11.99 -4.00
N MET A 74 -12.25 -11.06 -4.63
CA MET A 74 -12.80 -9.87 -3.98
C MET A 74 -13.77 -10.22 -2.85
N ASP A 75 -14.65 -11.21 -3.07
CA ASP A 75 -15.60 -11.69 -2.07
C ASP A 75 -14.90 -12.35 -0.87
N ALA A 76 -13.82 -13.07 -1.10
CA ALA A 76 -13.02 -13.67 -0.03
C ALA A 76 -12.33 -12.59 0.82
N ASP A 77 -11.74 -11.58 0.18
CA ASP A 77 -11.09 -10.45 0.87
C ASP A 77 -12.10 -9.62 1.67
N ARG A 78 -13.29 -9.36 1.09
CA ARG A 78 -14.41 -8.72 1.80
C ARG A 78 -14.73 -9.44 3.09
N LYS A 79 -15.02 -10.74 3.02
CA LYS A 79 -15.38 -11.56 4.19
C LYS A 79 -14.24 -11.60 5.21
N ARG A 80 -12.98 -11.64 4.76
CA ARG A 80 -11.81 -11.59 5.64
C ARG A 80 -11.77 -10.27 6.42
N LEU A 81 -11.99 -9.13 5.75
CA LEU A 81 -11.99 -7.81 6.39
C LEU A 81 -13.19 -7.62 7.33
N GLU A 82 -14.39 -8.04 6.92
CA GLU A 82 -15.59 -8.03 7.76
C GLU A 82 -15.37 -8.85 9.05
N THR A 83 -14.83 -10.06 8.90
CA THR A 83 -14.52 -10.96 10.04
C THR A 83 -13.45 -10.35 10.94
N ALA A 84 -12.40 -9.76 10.37
CA ALA A 84 -11.33 -9.11 11.13
C ALA A 84 -11.85 -7.93 11.97
N LEU A 85 -12.88 -7.23 11.48
CA LEU A 85 -13.55 -6.14 12.20
C LEU A 85 -14.68 -6.61 13.13
N GLY A 86 -14.91 -7.92 13.24
CA GLY A 86 -15.96 -8.49 14.08
C GLY A 86 -17.37 -8.16 13.60
N MET A 87 -17.55 -7.91 12.30
CA MET A 87 -18.87 -7.64 11.72
C MET A 87 -19.63 -8.94 11.48
N ASP A 88 -20.89 -8.97 11.88
CA ASP A 88 -21.82 -10.01 11.43
C ASP A 88 -22.37 -9.67 10.02
N PRO A 89 -22.98 -10.65 9.32
CA PRO A 89 -23.47 -10.45 7.96
C PRO A 89 -24.55 -9.35 7.83
N ALA A 90 -25.38 -9.13 8.85
CA ALA A 90 -26.44 -8.12 8.80
C ALA A 90 -25.86 -6.70 8.97
N MET A 91 -24.89 -6.56 9.87
CA MET A 91 -24.10 -5.34 10.02
C MET A 91 -23.30 -5.01 8.77
N ALA A 92 -22.63 -6.01 8.18
CA ALA A 92 -21.86 -5.86 6.95
C ALA A 92 -22.73 -5.40 5.77
N ALA A 93 -23.89 -6.02 5.58
CA ALA A 93 -24.86 -5.61 4.57
C ALA A 93 -25.33 -4.16 4.77
N THR A 94 -25.70 -3.79 6.01
CA THR A 94 -26.13 -2.43 6.33
C THR A 94 -25.03 -1.39 6.06
N ALA A 95 -23.78 -1.70 6.43
CA ALA A 95 -22.65 -0.82 6.19
C ALA A 95 -22.34 -0.68 4.69
N TYR A 96 -22.42 -1.77 3.94
CA TYR A 96 -22.27 -1.75 2.48
C TYR A 96 -23.34 -0.88 1.82
N ASP A 97 -24.61 -1.04 2.20
CA ASP A 97 -25.71 -0.25 1.64
C ASP A 97 -25.55 1.25 1.92
N GLN A 98 -25.05 1.61 3.11
CA GLN A 98 -24.73 3.00 3.44
C GLN A 98 -23.61 3.56 2.55
N VAL A 99 -22.50 2.83 2.40
CA VAL A 99 -21.39 3.25 1.55
C VAL A 99 -21.84 3.34 0.09
N LYS A 100 -22.64 2.38 -0.39
CA LYS A 100 -23.19 2.41 -1.75
C LYS A 100 -24.05 3.64 -1.98
N ALA A 101 -24.94 3.96 -1.06
CA ALA A 101 -25.77 5.16 -1.14
C ALA A 101 -24.92 6.44 -1.13
N ASP A 102 -23.80 6.47 -0.40
CA ASP A 102 -22.89 7.61 -0.40
C ASP A 102 -22.10 7.73 -1.70
N VAL A 103 -21.63 6.62 -2.27
CA VAL A 103 -21.00 6.60 -3.60
C VAL A 103 -21.98 7.04 -4.68
N GLU A 104 -23.22 6.58 -4.65
CA GLU A 104 -24.25 6.97 -5.61
C GLU A 104 -24.50 8.50 -5.61
N LYS A 105 -24.48 9.14 -4.44
CA LYS A 105 -24.58 10.60 -4.31
C LYS A 105 -23.40 11.34 -4.93
N THR A 106 -22.23 10.72 -5.03
CA THR A 106 -21.07 11.32 -5.71
C THR A 106 -21.16 11.24 -7.23
N THR A 107 -22.18 10.57 -7.77
CA THR A 107 -22.43 10.39 -9.21
C THR A 107 -21.16 9.91 -9.93
N PRO A 108 -20.71 8.66 -9.66
CA PRO A 108 -19.46 8.16 -10.21
C PRO A 108 -19.49 8.20 -11.73
N ASP A 109 -18.36 8.57 -12.33
CA ASP A 109 -18.23 8.64 -13.78
C ASP A 109 -18.02 7.23 -14.34
N CYS A 110 -19.09 6.67 -14.88
CA CYS A 110 -19.07 5.32 -15.45
C CYS A 110 -18.48 5.25 -16.87
N ALA A 111 -18.07 6.38 -17.46
CA ALA A 111 -17.49 6.40 -18.80
C ALA A 111 -16.13 5.69 -18.85
N ASP A 112 -15.87 4.99 -19.96
CA ASP A 112 -14.60 4.31 -20.15
C ASP A 112 -13.41 5.28 -20.07
N GLY A 113 -12.41 4.91 -19.29
CA GLY A 113 -11.22 5.73 -19.06
C GLY A 113 -11.41 6.88 -18.05
N SER A 114 -12.57 6.99 -17.39
CA SER A 114 -12.75 7.89 -16.25
C SER A 114 -11.83 7.54 -15.09
N ALA A 115 -11.71 8.45 -14.11
CA ALA A 115 -10.95 8.16 -12.89
C ALA A 115 -11.56 6.99 -12.12
N ASP A 116 -12.89 6.91 -12.03
CA ASP A 116 -13.60 5.88 -11.29
C ASP A 116 -13.47 4.51 -11.98
N ARG A 117 -13.59 4.46 -13.31
CA ARG A 117 -13.36 3.23 -14.09
C ARG A 117 -11.92 2.75 -13.98
N ARG A 118 -10.93 3.65 -14.11
CA ARG A 118 -9.52 3.28 -13.92
C ARG A 118 -9.22 2.81 -12.49
N GLY A 119 -9.91 3.37 -11.50
CA GLY A 119 -9.80 2.93 -10.12
C GLY A 119 -10.29 1.49 -9.93
N VAL A 120 -11.45 1.16 -10.49
CA VAL A 120 -11.97 -0.22 -10.52
C VAL A 120 -11.00 -1.15 -11.26
N ASP A 121 -10.54 -0.76 -12.44
CA ASP A 121 -9.61 -1.57 -13.25
C ASP A 121 -8.28 -1.83 -12.51
N ALA A 122 -7.77 -0.84 -11.78
CA ALA A 122 -6.56 -0.99 -10.98
C ALA A 122 -6.76 -1.99 -9.83
N VAL A 123 -7.93 -2.00 -9.18
CA VAL A 123 -8.23 -2.94 -8.11
C VAL A 123 -8.42 -4.35 -8.65
N THR A 124 -9.15 -4.52 -9.75
CA THR A 124 -9.39 -5.84 -10.36
C THR A 124 -8.11 -6.45 -10.92
N ALA A 125 -7.20 -5.63 -11.45
CA ALA A 125 -5.90 -6.08 -11.92
C ALA A 125 -5.09 -6.81 -10.83
N ILE A 126 -5.23 -6.42 -9.55
CA ILE A 126 -4.55 -7.07 -8.41
C ILE A 126 -4.96 -8.54 -8.28
N TYR A 127 -6.21 -8.86 -8.62
CA TYR A 127 -6.75 -10.23 -8.53
C TYR A 127 -6.43 -11.09 -9.76
N THR A 128 -6.11 -10.45 -10.89
CA THR A 128 -5.64 -11.15 -12.10
C THR A 128 -4.12 -11.36 -12.11
N ALA A 129 -3.38 -10.64 -11.26
CA ALA A 129 -1.93 -10.75 -11.21
C ALA A 129 -1.52 -12.10 -10.58
N PRO A 130 -0.62 -12.87 -11.22
CA PRO A 130 -0.07 -14.06 -10.59
C PRO A 130 0.61 -13.67 -9.28
N ALA A 131 0.41 -14.49 -8.24
CA ALA A 131 1.00 -14.26 -6.92
C ALA A 131 2.50 -13.93 -7.07
N PRO A 132 3.01 -12.87 -6.41
CA PRO A 132 4.42 -12.54 -6.49
C PRO A 132 5.22 -13.80 -6.12
N ALA A 133 6.19 -14.14 -6.97
CA ALA A 133 7.06 -15.28 -6.73
C ALA A 133 7.60 -15.20 -5.30
N ALA A 134 7.44 -16.29 -4.54
CA ALA A 134 7.91 -16.36 -3.17
C ALA A 134 9.37 -15.86 -3.11
N PRO A 135 9.74 -15.00 -2.15
CA PRO A 135 11.11 -14.57 -1.97
C PRO A 135 12.01 -15.80 -1.97
N ALA A 136 13.06 -15.79 -2.79
CA ALA A 136 14.02 -16.88 -2.81
C ALA A 136 14.51 -17.11 -1.38
N ALA A 137 14.40 -18.35 -0.89
CA ALA A 137 14.94 -18.71 0.41
C ALA A 137 16.41 -18.25 0.48
N PRO A 138 16.85 -17.62 1.58
CA PRO A 138 18.25 -17.25 1.73
C PRO A 138 19.10 -18.51 1.54
N PRO A 139 20.27 -18.41 0.87
CA PRO A 139 21.14 -19.57 0.69
C PRO A 139 21.41 -20.18 2.06
N ALA A 140 21.25 -21.50 2.15
CA ALA A 140 21.58 -22.26 3.34
C ALA A 140 23.06 -22.04 3.67
N GLY A 141 23.33 -21.03 4.51
CA GLY A 141 24.62 -20.82 5.11
C GLY A 141 24.91 -22.03 5.96
N THR A 142 25.97 -22.75 5.62
CA THR A 142 26.58 -23.76 6.49
C THR A 142 26.78 -23.14 7.88
N VAL A 143 26.05 -23.65 8.86
CA VAL A 143 26.31 -23.37 10.27
C VAL A 143 27.69 -23.95 10.58
N THR A 144 28.73 -23.12 10.53
CA THR A 144 30.01 -23.45 11.15
C THR A 144 29.77 -23.42 12.66
N THR A 145 29.60 -24.59 13.26
CA THR A 145 29.64 -24.76 14.71
C THR A 145 31.04 -24.37 15.20
N GLN A 146 31.21 -23.11 15.60
CA GLN A 146 32.34 -22.74 16.47
C GLN A 146 32.02 -23.26 17.87
N THR A 147 32.60 -24.42 18.20
CA THR A 147 32.77 -24.92 19.56
C THR A 147 33.56 -23.86 20.36
N PRO A 148 33.09 -23.40 21.53
CA PRO A 148 33.92 -22.55 22.38
C PRO A 148 35.02 -23.41 23.00
N ALA A 149 36.28 -23.02 22.79
CA ALA A 149 37.41 -23.58 23.52
C ALA A 149 37.40 -23.06 24.96
N GLN A 150 37.61 -23.98 25.91
CA GLN A 150 37.85 -23.72 27.34
C GLN A 150 39.23 -23.11 27.56
#